data_AF-A0A350BRD1-F1
#
_entry.id   AF-A0A350BRD1-F1
#
_cell.length_a   1.000
_cell.length_b   1.000
_cell.length_c   1.000
_cell.angle_alpha   90.00
_cell.angle_beta   90.00
_cell.angle_gamma   90.00
#
_symmetry.space_group_name_H-M   'P 1'
#
loop_
_entity.id
_entity.type
_entity.pdbx_description
1 polymer ?
#
loop_
_entity_poly.entity_id
_entity_poly.type
_entity_poly.pdbx_seq_one_letter_code
_entity_poly.pdbx_strand_id
1 'polypeptide(L)'
;MKKIILILMLGVGFASCKSTTKTTDTTAANSISWASTTTLAEAKQSATEAGKPIFIDVSTVWCGYCKKMKKNVYTDAAVAQAMNADYIPLALDGEKSDGAELVSKLGINGFPTLLILDAQGNVLKKNTGYLDAQQLIAFLK
;
A
#
# COMPACT_ATOMS: atom_id res chain seq x y z
N MET A 1 32.10 -42.39 -49.20
CA MET A 1 31.60 -42.08 -50.56
C MET A 1 30.51 -41.02 -50.46
N LYS A 2 30.69 -39.88 -51.15
CA LYS A 2 29.63 -39.11 -51.84
C LYS A 2 28.50 -38.56 -50.91
N LYS A 3 28.24 -37.26 -50.74
CA LYS A 3 28.49 -36.08 -51.58
C LYS A 3 28.41 -34.80 -50.74
N ILE A 4 29.26 -33.85 -51.11
CA ILE A 4 29.15 -32.42 -50.84
C ILE A 4 27.88 -31.89 -51.51
N ILE A 5 27.08 -31.09 -50.80
CA ILE A 5 26.21 -30.08 -51.40
C ILE A 5 26.30 -28.79 -50.56
N LEU A 6 27.04 -27.84 -51.12
CA LEU A 6 26.98 -26.41 -50.82
C LEU A 6 25.60 -25.89 -51.27
N ILE A 7 24.81 -25.29 -50.38
CA ILE A 7 23.74 -24.37 -50.78
C ILE A 7 23.93 -23.07 -49.99
N LEU A 8 24.46 -22.11 -50.73
CA LEU A 8 24.42 -20.69 -50.46
C LEU A 8 23.00 -20.21 -50.81
N MET A 9 22.21 -19.80 -49.83
CA MET A 9 21.01 -19.00 -50.09
C MET A 9 20.87 -17.92 -49.02
N LEU A 10 20.98 -16.68 -49.50
CA LEU A 10 20.59 -15.48 -48.79
C LEU A 10 19.12 -15.59 -48.39
N GLY A 11 18.86 -15.56 -47.08
CA GLY A 11 17.52 -15.46 -46.51
C GLY A 11 17.53 -14.37 -45.43
N VAL A 12 16.98 -13.22 -45.77
CA VAL A 12 16.79 -12.08 -44.86
C VAL A 12 15.89 -12.52 -43.71
N GLY A 13 16.48 -12.74 -42.55
CA GLY A 13 15.76 -13.00 -41.31
C GLY A 13 15.15 -11.71 -40.77
N PHE A 14 13.92 -11.38 -41.18
CA PHE A 14 13.09 -10.48 -40.40
C PHE A 14 12.67 -11.21 -39.12
N ALA A 15 13.49 -11.06 -38.07
CA ALA A 15 13.10 -11.37 -36.71
C ALA A 15 11.96 -10.41 -36.32
N SER A 16 10.72 -10.80 -36.63
CA SER A 16 9.53 -10.17 -36.09
C SER A 16 9.45 -10.52 -34.62
N CYS A 17 10.14 -9.72 -33.79
CA CYS A 17 9.87 -9.66 -32.36
C CYS A 17 8.42 -9.20 -32.23
N LYS A 18 7.51 -10.14 -31.97
CA LYS A 18 6.19 -9.81 -31.43
C LYS A 18 6.45 -9.23 -30.04
N SER A 19 6.67 -7.92 -29.97
CA SER A 19 6.53 -7.17 -28.73
C SER A 19 5.09 -7.28 -28.32
N THR A 20 4.81 -8.26 -27.47
CA THR A 20 3.62 -8.32 -26.64
C THR A 20 3.63 -7.04 -25.82
N THR A 21 2.91 -6.01 -26.26
CA THR A 21 2.53 -4.90 -25.40
C THR A 21 1.61 -5.48 -24.34
N LYS A 22 2.22 -5.91 -23.24
CA LYS A 22 1.54 -6.12 -21.97
C LYS A 22 1.00 -4.75 -21.56
N THR A 23 -0.24 -4.48 -21.94
CA THR A 23 -1.05 -3.44 -21.31
C THR A 23 -1.29 -3.92 -19.88
N THR A 24 -0.37 -3.60 -18.99
CA THR A 24 -0.65 -3.58 -17.56
C THR A 24 -1.09 -2.18 -17.22
N ASP A 25 -2.31 -2.10 -16.70
CA ASP A 25 -2.98 -0.93 -16.17
C ASP A 25 -2.03 0.02 -15.41
N THR A 26 -1.86 1.23 -15.93
CA THR A 26 -1.15 2.35 -15.28
C THR A 26 -1.95 2.95 -14.11
N THR A 27 -3.04 2.32 -13.67
CA THR A 27 -3.91 2.86 -12.59
C THR A 27 -3.41 2.52 -11.17
N ALA A 28 -2.53 1.52 -11.02
CA ALA A 28 -2.08 1.07 -9.69
C ALA A 28 -1.00 1.94 -9.02
N ALA A 29 -0.27 2.78 -9.77
CA ALA A 29 0.86 3.52 -9.22
C ALA A 29 0.47 4.74 -8.37
N ASN A 30 -0.78 5.23 -8.49
CA ASN A 30 -1.20 6.51 -7.90
C ASN A 30 -2.13 6.38 -6.69
N SER A 31 -2.41 5.16 -6.20
CA SER A 31 -3.32 4.94 -5.07
C SER A 31 -2.73 4.00 -4.03
N ILE A 32 -3.02 4.27 -2.76
CA ILE A 32 -2.64 3.38 -1.65
C ILE A 32 -3.34 2.02 -1.80
N SER A 33 -2.57 0.96 -1.68
CA SER A 33 -3.05 -0.43 -1.71
C SER A 33 -3.62 -0.82 -0.35
N TRP A 34 -4.71 -0.18 0.06
CA TRP A 34 -5.42 -0.51 1.30
C TRP A 34 -5.66 -2.02 1.38
N ALA A 35 -5.29 -2.60 2.52
CA ALA A 35 -5.49 -4.00 2.78
C ALA A 35 -6.97 -4.35 2.54
N SER A 36 -7.22 -5.40 1.76
CA SER A 36 -8.58 -5.87 1.51
C SER A 36 -9.21 -6.51 2.76
N THR A 37 -8.36 -6.83 3.75
CA THR A 37 -8.79 -7.23 5.09
C THR A 37 -9.28 -6.02 5.89
N THR A 38 -10.28 -6.27 6.73
CA THR A 38 -10.84 -5.29 7.68
C THR A 38 -10.45 -5.57 9.12
N THR A 39 -9.55 -6.55 9.37
CA THR A 39 -9.15 -6.98 10.71
C THR A 39 -7.66 -6.79 10.97
N LEU A 40 -7.32 -6.48 12.21
CA LEU A 40 -5.96 -6.35 12.68
C LEU A 40 -5.23 -7.70 12.67
N ALA A 41 -5.94 -8.80 12.92
CA ALA A 41 -5.34 -10.14 12.94
C ALA A 41 -4.79 -10.53 11.56
N GLU A 42 -5.58 -10.37 10.51
CA GLU A 42 -5.15 -10.66 9.13
C GLU A 42 -4.05 -9.69 8.67
N ALA A 43 -4.14 -8.40 9.03
CA ALA A 43 -3.09 -7.43 8.74
C ALA A 43 -1.75 -7.82 9.40
N LYS A 44 -1.76 -8.35 10.62
CA LYS A 44 -0.56 -8.89 11.30
C LYS A 44 0.01 -10.11 10.61
N GLN A 45 -0.85 -10.99 10.09
CA GLN A 45 -0.41 -12.11 9.28
C GLN A 45 0.30 -11.61 8.00
N SER A 46 -0.34 -10.72 7.23
CA SER A 46 0.27 -10.15 6.02
C SER A 46 1.56 -9.39 6.31
N ALA A 47 1.63 -8.65 7.43
CA ALA A 47 2.84 -7.98 7.89
C ALA A 47 3.99 -8.95 8.18
N THR A 48 3.68 -10.08 8.82
CA THR A 48 4.65 -11.14 9.10
C THR A 48 5.16 -11.78 7.81
N GLU A 49 4.26 -12.09 6.87
CA GLU A 49 4.60 -12.71 5.59
C GLU A 49 5.41 -11.76 4.69
N ALA A 50 5.06 -10.47 4.66
CA ALA A 50 5.72 -9.47 3.84
C ALA A 50 7.00 -8.89 4.49
N GLY A 51 7.21 -9.12 5.79
CA GLY A 51 8.29 -8.48 6.56
C GLY A 51 8.13 -6.97 6.66
N LYS A 52 6.89 -6.46 6.69
CA LYS A 52 6.58 -5.02 6.68
C LYS A 52 5.78 -4.62 7.92
N PRO A 53 6.01 -3.42 8.49
CA PRO A 53 5.12 -2.84 9.50
C PRO A 53 3.71 -2.57 8.95
N ILE A 54 2.76 -2.41 9.86
CA ILE A 54 1.36 -2.07 9.56
C ILE A 54 1.18 -0.58 9.77
N PHE A 55 0.70 0.14 8.76
CA PHE A 55 0.16 1.48 8.93
C PHE A 55 -1.34 1.38 9.18
N ILE A 56 -1.86 2.03 10.22
CA ILE A 56 -3.30 2.03 10.52
C ILE A 56 -3.83 3.45 10.54
N ASP A 57 -4.86 3.73 9.73
CA ASP A 57 -5.73 4.90 9.88
C ASP A 57 -6.97 4.53 10.69
N VAL A 58 -6.99 4.93 11.96
CA VAL A 58 -8.19 4.84 12.81
C VAL A 58 -9.03 6.09 12.57
N SER A 59 -10.18 5.91 11.94
CA SER A 59 -11.10 6.96 11.47
C SER A 59 -12.51 6.72 11.99
N THR A 60 -13.42 7.69 11.83
CA THR A 60 -14.88 7.48 12.00
C THR A 60 -15.66 8.06 10.82
N VAL A 61 -16.93 7.68 10.67
CA VAL A 61 -17.79 8.11 9.54
C VAL A 61 -18.14 9.60 9.57
N TRP A 62 -18.25 10.19 10.76
CA TRP A 62 -18.62 11.59 10.98
C TRP A 62 -17.41 12.53 11.01
N CYS A 63 -16.19 11.99 11.09
CA CYS A 63 -14.95 12.77 11.19
C CYS A 63 -14.63 13.55 9.90
N GLY A 64 -14.67 14.88 9.98
CA GLY A 64 -14.36 15.78 8.87
C GLY A 64 -12.89 15.73 8.43
N TYR A 65 -11.95 15.69 9.37
CA TYR A 65 -10.51 15.61 9.05
C TYR A 65 -10.12 14.28 8.40
N CYS A 66 -10.79 13.19 8.76
CA CYS A 66 -10.59 11.88 8.16
C CYS A 66 -11.00 11.90 6.68
N LYS A 67 -12.16 12.50 6.37
CA LYS A 67 -12.61 12.73 4.99
C LYS A 67 -11.64 13.63 4.22
N LYS A 68 -11.10 14.66 4.87
CA LYS A 68 -10.08 15.55 4.29
C LYS A 68 -8.79 14.81 3.94
N MET A 69 -8.28 13.94 4.82
CA MET A 69 -7.11 13.10 4.52
C MET A 69 -7.38 12.17 3.33
N LYS A 70 -8.52 11.46 3.33
CA LYS A 70 -8.92 10.59 2.21
C LYS A 70 -8.97 11.31 0.87
N LYS A 71 -9.44 12.56 0.85
CA LYS A 71 -9.56 13.34 -0.38
C LYS A 71 -8.25 13.97 -0.86
N ASN A 72 -7.44 14.49 0.06
CA ASN A 72 -6.35 15.40 -0.27
C ASN A 72 -4.95 14.83 -0.01
N VAL A 73 -4.85 13.73 0.74
CA VAL A 73 -3.58 13.19 1.23
C VAL A 73 -3.37 11.78 0.70
N TYR A 74 -4.36 10.90 0.85
CA TYR A 74 -4.29 9.51 0.39
C TYR A 74 -4.40 9.33 -1.12
N THR A 75 -4.76 10.40 -1.84
CA THR A 75 -4.78 10.48 -3.31
C THR A 75 -3.49 11.05 -3.89
N ASP A 76 -2.55 11.48 -3.03
CA ASP A 76 -1.25 11.96 -3.46
C ASP A 76 -0.35 10.77 -3.87
N ALA A 77 0.25 10.86 -5.05
CA ALA A 77 1.05 9.75 -5.59
C ALA A 77 2.34 9.49 -4.79
N ALA A 78 2.96 10.52 -4.21
CA ALA A 78 4.14 10.34 -3.38
C ALA A 78 3.79 9.68 -2.04
N VAL A 79 2.62 10.02 -1.47
CA VAL A 79 2.07 9.31 -0.30
C VAL A 79 1.81 7.84 -0.65
N ALA A 80 1.13 7.56 -1.76
CA ALA A 80 0.83 6.20 -2.18
C ALA A 80 2.11 5.39 -2.39
N GLN A 81 3.11 5.96 -3.05
CA GLN A 81 4.40 5.32 -3.28
C GLN A 81 5.12 5.02 -1.96
N ALA A 82 5.22 5.99 -1.05
CA ALA A 82 5.87 5.81 0.25
C ALA A 82 5.15 4.75 1.10
N MET A 83 3.81 4.76 1.10
CA MET A 83 3.00 3.79 1.84
C MET A 83 3.16 2.37 1.29
N ASN A 84 2.98 2.18 -0.02
CA ASN A 84 2.97 0.86 -0.64
C ASN A 84 4.37 0.21 -0.66
N ALA A 85 5.43 1.02 -0.66
CA ALA A 85 6.80 0.52 -0.60
C ALA A 85 7.05 -0.26 0.68
N ASP A 86 6.71 0.31 1.84
CA ASP A 86 7.25 -0.16 3.12
C ASP A 86 6.19 -0.64 4.12
N TYR A 87 4.90 -0.46 3.85
CA TYR A 87 3.83 -0.73 4.82
C TYR A 87 2.73 -1.66 4.31
N ILE A 88 2.03 -2.30 5.26
CA ILE A 88 0.70 -2.86 5.07
C ILE A 88 -0.33 -1.81 5.55
N PRO A 89 -1.00 -1.07 4.65
CA PRO A 89 -1.94 -0.03 5.04
C PRO A 89 -3.32 -0.63 5.40
N LEU A 90 -3.82 -0.34 6.58
CA LEU A 90 -5.11 -0.78 7.10
C LEU A 90 -5.94 0.44 7.52
N ALA A 91 -7.23 0.45 7.18
CA ALA A 91 -8.17 1.48 7.65
C ALA A 91 -9.18 0.83 8.59
N LEU A 92 -9.32 1.36 9.81
CA LEU A 92 -10.26 0.87 10.80
C LEU A 92 -11.24 1.96 11.23
N ASP A 93 -12.48 1.56 11.44
CA ASP A 93 -13.50 2.41 12.05
C ASP A 93 -13.35 2.35 13.57
N GLY A 94 -12.97 3.47 14.19
CA GLY A 94 -12.73 3.59 15.63
C GLY A 94 -13.97 3.34 16.49
N GLU A 95 -15.17 3.24 15.90
CA GLU A 95 -16.41 2.92 16.61
C GLU A 95 -16.82 1.44 16.47
N LYS A 96 -15.99 0.61 15.79
CA LYS A 96 -16.33 -0.77 15.48
C LYS A 96 -15.17 -1.72 15.74
N SER A 97 -15.50 -2.93 16.18
CA SER A 97 -14.60 -4.09 16.17
C SER A 97 -13.21 -3.75 16.73
N ASP A 98 -12.15 -4.15 16.02
CA ASP A 98 -10.75 -3.87 16.31
C ASP A 98 -10.43 -2.38 16.45
N GLY A 99 -11.12 -1.50 15.71
CA GLY A 99 -10.93 -0.06 15.82
C GLY A 99 -11.39 0.46 17.19
N ALA A 100 -12.54 0.00 17.69
CA ALA A 100 -13.02 0.34 19.03
C ALA A 100 -12.10 -0.23 20.13
N GLU A 101 -11.56 -1.43 19.92
CA GLU A 101 -10.60 -2.03 20.85
C GLU A 101 -9.29 -1.22 20.90
N LEU A 102 -8.76 -0.80 19.75
CA LEU A 102 -7.58 0.07 19.67
C LEU A 102 -7.83 1.43 20.33
N VAL A 103 -9.02 2.01 20.12
CA VAL A 103 -9.41 3.29 20.75
C VAL A 103 -9.35 3.19 22.27
N SER A 104 -9.94 2.13 22.83
CA SER A 104 -9.94 1.87 24.27
C SER A 104 -8.52 1.61 24.80
N LYS A 105 -7.79 0.67 24.18
CA LYS A 105 -6.45 0.25 24.63
C LYS A 105 -5.40 1.36 24.56
N LEU A 106 -5.46 2.18 23.52
CA LEU A 106 -4.43 3.21 23.26
C LEU A 106 -4.86 4.61 23.70
N GLY A 107 -6.00 4.74 24.38
CA GLY A 107 -6.56 6.01 24.84
C GLY A 107 -6.70 7.02 23.69
N ILE A 108 -7.26 6.59 22.56
CA ILE A 108 -7.49 7.48 21.42
C ILE A 108 -8.68 8.37 21.73
N ASN A 109 -8.45 9.69 21.73
CA ASN A 109 -9.47 10.70 22.01
C ASN A 109 -9.72 11.64 20.83
N GLY A 110 -9.13 11.37 19.66
CA GLY A 110 -9.25 12.20 18.47
C GLY A 110 -9.04 11.41 17.18
N PHE A 111 -9.71 11.85 16.11
CA PHE A 111 -9.65 11.23 14.80
C PHE A 111 -9.25 12.24 13.70
N PRO A 112 -8.49 11.82 12.67
CA PRO A 112 -7.91 10.48 12.54
C PRO A 112 -6.81 10.25 13.57
N THR A 113 -6.57 9.00 13.96
CA THR A 113 -5.33 8.62 14.64
C THR A 113 -4.58 7.62 13.78
N LEU A 114 -3.36 7.98 13.45
CA LEU A 114 -2.45 7.22 12.60
C LEU A 114 -1.51 6.41 13.50
N LEU A 115 -1.39 5.13 13.22
CA LEU A 115 -0.51 4.22 13.96
C LEU A 115 0.45 3.55 12.99
N ILE A 116 1.66 3.30 13.46
CA ILE A 116 2.56 2.31 12.86
C ILE A 116 2.77 1.22 13.89
N LEU A 117 2.43 -0.01 13.54
CA LEU A 117 2.65 -1.19 14.35
C LEU A 117 3.72 -2.08 13.71
N ASP A 118 4.48 -2.81 14.52
CA ASP A 118 5.21 -3.97 14.02
C ASP A 118 4.27 -5.15 13.70
N ALA A 119 4.83 -6.22 13.12
CA ALA A 119 4.06 -7.41 12.78
C ALA A 119 3.45 -8.13 14.01
N GLN A 120 4.02 -7.91 15.20
CA GLN A 120 3.53 -8.45 16.47
C GLN A 120 2.39 -7.60 17.06
N GLY A 121 2.15 -6.40 16.53
CA GLY A 121 1.12 -5.48 16.95
C GLY A 121 1.57 -4.48 18.02
N ASN A 122 2.89 -4.35 18.26
CA ASN A 122 3.41 -3.31 19.15
C ASN A 122 3.37 -1.95 18.44
N VAL A 123 2.99 -0.90 19.16
CA VAL A 123 2.93 0.46 18.61
C VAL A 123 4.34 1.04 18.51
N LEU A 124 4.79 1.31 17.28
CA LEU A 124 6.07 1.98 17.00
C LEU A 124 5.90 3.49 16.95
N LYS A 125 4.82 3.97 16.30
CA LYS A 125 4.51 5.40 16.16
C LYS A 125 3.01 5.63 16.29
N LYS A 126 2.64 6.79 16.84
CA LYS A 126 1.25 7.28 16.96
C LYS A 126 1.22 8.77 16.64
N ASN A 127 0.27 9.18 15.80
CA ASN A 127 -0.05 10.57 15.55
C ASN A 127 -1.57 10.77 15.64
N THR A 128 -2.02 11.78 16.38
CA THR A 128 -3.45 12.12 16.45
C THR A 128 -3.70 13.42 15.70
N GLY A 129 -4.70 13.41 14.83
CA GLY A 129 -5.10 14.54 14.02
C GLY A 129 -4.64 14.45 12.56
N TYR A 130 -5.05 15.45 11.80
CA TYR A 130 -4.75 15.59 10.38
C TYR A 130 -3.25 15.77 10.13
N LEU A 131 -2.70 15.05 9.16
CA LEU A 131 -1.42 15.34 8.53
C LEU A 131 -1.64 15.71 7.07
N ASP A 132 -0.90 16.70 6.56
CA ASP A 132 -0.79 16.90 5.12
C ASP A 132 0.12 15.84 4.47
N ALA A 133 0.27 15.87 3.14
CA ALA A 133 1.05 14.89 2.40
C ALA A 133 2.53 14.83 2.83
N GLN A 134 3.17 15.99 3.05
CA GLN A 134 4.58 16.02 3.45
C GLN A 134 4.76 15.51 4.87
N GLN A 135 3.87 15.90 5.77
CA GLN A 135 3.88 15.42 7.15
C GLN A 135 3.61 13.93 7.24
N LEU A 136 2.69 13.39 6.43
CA LEU A 136 2.45 11.95 6.39
C LEU A 136 3.67 11.20 5.85
N ILE A 137 4.31 11.68 4.78
CA ILE A 137 5.55 11.08 4.27
C ILE A 137 6.65 11.13 5.33
N ALA A 138 6.77 12.21 6.11
CA ALA A 138 7.71 12.28 7.23
C ALA A 138 7.33 11.31 8.35
N PHE A 139 6.04 11.10 8.61
CA PHE A 139 5.54 10.10 9.55
C PHE A 139 5.80 8.66 9.08
N LEU A 140 5.93 8.40 7.79
CA LEU A 140 6.27 7.09 7.22
C LEU A 140 7.77 6.78 7.20
N LYS A 141 8.64 7.73 7.61
CA LYS A 141 10.09 7.52 7.73
C LYS A 141 10.50 7.26 9.18
#